data_AF-A0AAV6BEP3-F1
#
_entry.id   AF-A0AAV6BEP3-F1
#
_cell.length_a   1.000
_cell.length_b   1.000
_cell.length_c   1.000
_cell.angle_alpha   90.00
_cell.angle_beta   90.00
_cell.angle_gamma   90.00
#
_symmetry.space_group_name_H-M   'P 1'
#
loop_
_entity.id
_entity.type
_entity.pdbx_description
1 polymer ?
#
loop_
_entity_poly.entity_id
_entity_poly.type
_entity_poly.pdbx_seq_one_letter_code
_entity_poly.pdbx_strand_id
1 'polypeptide(L)'
;MNLCIYEDIEAQSFGPLSLLRPVFALRCGIFTLAEKLALAFPEAKLHLLVRPHLEDWTRELFPDSDVSEPSEDDTMFVNGRLCMTDDEVLHFMAASPQEVSYVAQGILFAAKVRGSRVKHVVRHL
;
A
#
# COMPACT_ATOMS: atom_id res chain seq x y z
N MET A 1 9.23 1.94 -11.22
CA MET A 1 8.88 2.35 -9.84
C MET A 1 8.00 1.26 -9.27
N ASN A 2 8.20 0.89 -8.02
CA ASN A 2 7.31 -0.06 -7.35
C ASN A 2 6.18 0.71 -6.64
N LEU A 3 4.98 0.14 -6.60
CA LEU A 3 3.89 0.58 -5.74
C LEU A 3 3.71 -0.47 -4.66
N CYS A 4 3.91 -0.09 -3.40
CA CYS A 4 3.79 -0.99 -2.27
C CYS A 4 2.63 -0.58 -1.38
N ILE A 5 1.57 -1.37 -1.35
CA ILE A 5 0.42 -1.13 -0.47
C ILE A 5 0.65 -1.90 0.82
N TYR A 6 0.58 -1.21 1.96
CA TYR A 6 0.86 -1.82 3.26
C TYR A 6 -0.29 -1.67 4.26
N GLU A 7 -0.48 -2.67 5.11
CA GLU A 7 -1.28 -2.53 6.33
C GLU A 7 -0.43 -1.95 7.46
N ASP A 8 -1.05 -1.11 8.29
CA ASP A 8 -0.54 -0.74 9.60
C ASP A 8 -1.44 -1.30 10.70
N ILE A 9 -1.05 -1.08 11.96
CA ILE A 9 -1.79 -1.54 13.14
C ILE A 9 -3.28 -1.18 13.15
N GLU A 10 -3.65 -0.06 12.54
CA GLU A 10 -5.03 0.43 12.46
C GLU A 10 -5.89 -0.32 11.43
N ALA A 11 -5.31 -1.22 10.62
CA ALA A 11 -6.08 -2.10 9.74
C ALA A 11 -7.09 -2.98 10.52
N GLN A 12 -6.79 -3.30 11.78
CA GLN A 12 -7.68 -4.08 12.66
C GLN A 12 -8.94 -3.30 13.08
N SER A 13 -8.86 -1.96 13.11
CA SER A 13 -9.97 -1.07 13.44
C SER A 13 -11.10 -1.09 12.38
N PHE A 14 -10.86 -1.74 11.23
CA PHE A 14 -11.84 -1.96 10.16
C PHE A 14 -12.61 -3.28 10.31
N GLY A 15 -12.45 -3.97 11.44
CA GLY A 15 -13.30 -5.10 11.80
C GLY A 15 -14.79 -4.71 11.82
N PRO A 16 -15.70 -5.62 11.41
CA PRO A 16 -15.45 -7.00 10.99
C PRO A 16 -15.00 -7.14 9.52
N LEU A 17 -14.96 -6.05 8.75
CA LEU A 17 -14.78 -6.09 7.30
C LEU A 17 -13.37 -6.50 6.87
N SER A 18 -12.35 -6.19 7.67
CA SER A 18 -10.94 -6.54 7.43
C SER A 18 -10.48 -7.81 8.17
N LEU A 19 -11.39 -8.60 8.75
CA LEU A 19 -11.01 -9.81 9.50
C LEU A 19 -10.52 -10.94 8.58
N LEU A 20 -11.18 -11.15 7.44
CA LEU A 20 -10.92 -12.25 6.51
C LEU A 20 -10.29 -11.76 5.19
N ARG A 21 -9.85 -10.51 5.15
CA ARG A 21 -9.23 -9.90 3.97
C ARG A 21 -8.37 -8.71 4.38
N PRO A 22 -7.37 -8.34 3.55
CA PRO A 22 -6.62 -7.12 3.77
C PRO A 22 -7.52 -5.89 3.76
N VAL A 23 -7.16 -4.84 4.51
CA VAL A 23 -7.95 -3.59 4.52
C VAL A 23 -8.00 -2.93 3.14
N PHE A 24 -6.94 -3.08 2.34
CA PHE A 24 -6.92 -2.58 0.96
C PHE A 24 -7.81 -3.36 -0.01
N ALA A 25 -8.32 -4.54 0.38
CA ALA A 25 -9.33 -5.29 -0.37
C ALA A 25 -10.77 -4.85 -0.06
N LEU A 26 -10.96 -3.83 0.81
CA LEU A 26 -12.26 -3.22 1.03
C LEU A 26 -12.72 -2.43 -0.18
N ARG A 27 -14.00 -2.53 -0.50
CA ARG A 27 -14.64 -1.81 -1.61
C ARG A 27 -15.02 -0.39 -1.18
N CYS A 28 -14.69 0.57 -2.02
CA CYS A 28 -15.11 1.96 -1.90
C CYS A 28 -15.70 2.41 -3.24
N GLY A 29 -17.00 2.15 -3.42
CA GLY A 29 -17.67 2.27 -4.72
C GLY A 29 -17.51 1.00 -5.56
N ILE A 30 -17.20 1.16 -6.86
CA ILE A 30 -17.04 0.03 -7.79
C ILE A 30 -15.66 -0.66 -7.68
N PHE A 31 -14.67 0.01 -7.08
CA PHE A 31 -13.32 -0.51 -6.92
C PHE A 31 -12.96 -0.74 -5.44
N THR A 32 -12.06 -1.66 -5.20
CA THR A 32 -11.33 -1.79 -3.93
C THR A 32 -10.32 -0.67 -3.76
N LEU A 33 -9.84 -0.43 -2.54
CA LEU A 33 -8.79 0.55 -2.29
C LEU A 33 -7.51 0.20 -3.07
N ALA A 34 -7.14 -1.09 -3.13
CA ALA A 34 -6.01 -1.56 -3.92
C ALA A 34 -6.19 -1.33 -5.43
N GLU A 35 -7.37 -1.64 -5.99
CA GLU A 35 -7.68 -1.41 -7.40
C GLU A 35 -7.57 0.08 -7.76
N LYS A 36 -8.06 0.99 -6.91
CA LYS A 36 -7.92 2.43 -7.15
C LYS A 36 -6.45 2.84 -7.24
N LEU A 37 -5.61 2.35 -6.32
CA LEU A 37 -4.17 2.66 -6.31
C LEU A 37 -3.45 2.06 -7.52
N ALA A 38 -3.79 0.83 -7.93
CA ALA A 38 -3.24 0.21 -9.13
C ALA A 38 -3.63 0.99 -10.41
N LEU A 39 -4.87 1.49 -10.49
CA LEU A 39 -5.33 2.33 -11.60
C LEU A 39 -4.60 3.68 -11.66
N ALA A 40 -4.20 4.24 -10.52
CA ALA A 40 -3.40 5.46 -10.47
C ALA A 40 -1.96 5.22 -10.96
N PHE A 41 -1.41 4.02 -10.81
CA PHE A 41 -0.05 3.66 -11.21
C PHE A 41 0.00 2.39 -12.08
N PRO A 42 -0.55 2.41 -13.30
CA PRO A 42 -0.75 1.20 -14.10
C PRO A 42 0.57 0.49 -14.51
N GLU A 43 1.66 1.24 -14.61
CA GLU A 43 2.99 0.73 -14.98
C GLU A 43 3.83 0.31 -13.76
N ALA A 44 3.32 0.50 -12.54
CA ALA A 44 4.06 0.16 -11.33
C ALA A 44 3.91 -1.32 -10.99
N LYS A 45 5.02 -1.97 -10.62
CA LYS A 45 4.97 -3.31 -10.04
C LYS A 45 4.31 -3.24 -8.67
N LEU A 46 3.22 -3.99 -8.49
CA LEU A 46 2.45 -3.97 -7.25
C LEU A 46 3.03 -4.94 -6.22
N HIS A 47 3.36 -4.41 -5.05
CA HIS A 47 3.77 -5.14 -3.86
C HIS A 47 2.70 -4.98 -2.77
N LEU A 48 2.40 -6.05 -2.04
CA LEU A 48 1.41 -6.04 -0.96
C LEU A 48 2.04 -6.50 0.34
N LEU A 49 1.91 -5.68 1.36
CA LEU A 49 2.35 -5.98 2.73
C LEU A 49 1.11 -6.06 3.62
N VAL A 50 0.91 -7.23 4.21
CA VAL A 50 -0.31 -7.60 4.91
C VAL A 50 0.04 -8.32 6.20
N ARG A 51 -0.89 -8.36 7.16
CA ARG A 51 -0.78 -9.19 8.36
C ARG A 51 -0.40 -10.64 8.00
N PRO A 52 0.53 -11.30 8.74
CA PRO A 52 1.09 -12.60 8.36
C PRO A 52 0.05 -13.71 8.08
N HIS A 53 -1.03 -13.77 8.86
CA HIS A 53 -2.07 -14.79 8.71
C HIS A 53 -2.95 -14.61 7.46
N LEU A 54 -2.83 -13.48 6.75
CA LEU A 54 -3.54 -13.21 5.50
C LEU A 54 -2.62 -13.28 4.28
N GLU A 55 -1.31 -13.54 4.43
CA GLU A 55 -0.38 -13.52 3.29
C GLU A 55 -0.79 -14.51 2.19
N ASP A 56 -1.01 -15.78 2.54
CA ASP A 56 -1.40 -16.82 1.58
C ASP A 56 -2.72 -16.47 0.91
N TRP A 57 -3.71 -16.02 1.70
CA TRP A 57 -4.99 -15.59 1.16
C TRP A 57 -4.88 -14.36 0.25
N THR A 58 -3.96 -13.45 0.54
CA THR A 58 -3.70 -12.26 -0.27
C THR A 58 -3.07 -12.65 -1.61
N ARG A 59 -2.19 -13.66 -1.65
CA ARG A 59 -1.62 -14.19 -2.91
C ARG A 59 -2.71 -14.74 -3.82
N GLU A 60 -3.71 -15.43 -3.25
CA GLU A 60 -4.87 -15.93 -3.99
C GLU A 60 -5.78 -14.80 -4.49
N LEU A 61 -5.98 -13.74 -3.69
CA LEU A 61 -6.81 -12.59 -4.06
C LEU A 61 -6.18 -11.68 -5.11
N PHE A 62 -4.86 -11.58 -5.13
CA PHE A 62 -4.11 -10.66 -5.99
C PHE A 62 -2.97 -11.41 -6.73
N PRO A 63 -3.30 -12.31 -7.67
CA PRO A 63 -2.33 -13.20 -8.31
C PRO A 63 -1.29 -12.47 -9.16
N ASP A 64 -1.60 -11.25 -9.63
CA ASP A 64 -0.69 -10.42 -10.43
C ASP A 64 0.21 -9.51 -9.58
N SER A 65 0.24 -9.70 -8.25
CA SER A 65 1.01 -8.89 -7.31
C SER A 65 2.03 -9.71 -6.52
N ASP A 66 3.07 -9.03 -6.02
CA ASP A 66 4.04 -9.63 -5.10
C ASP A 66 3.62 -9.40 -3.64
N VAL A 67 3.22 -10.45 -2.93
CA VAL A 67 2.99 -10.38 -1.47
C VAL A 67 4.33 -10.51 -0.73
N SER A 68 5.16 -9.48 -0.87
CA SER A 68 6.50 -9.37 -0.29
C SER A 68 7.01 -7.94 -0.33
N GLU A 69 8.10 -7.66 0.40
CA GLU A 69 8.76 -6.36 0.34
C GLU A 69 9.34 -6.07 -1.05
N PRO A 70 9.25 -4.82 -1.52
CA PRO A 70 9.84 -4.41 -2.80
C PRO A 70 11.37 -4.47 -2.75
N SER A 71 11.97 -4.61 -3.94
CA SER A 71 13.42 -4.59 -4.16
C SER A 71 14.07 -3.25 -3.76
N GLU A 72 15.38 -3.10 -4.01
CA GLU A 72 16.14 -1.89 -3.64
C GLU A 72 15.75 -0.62 -4.40
N ASP A 73 14.79 -0.72 -5.32
CA ASP A 73 14.37 0.35 -6.22
C ASP A 73 13.52 1.42 -5.51
N ASP A 74 13.39 2.57 -6.17
CA ASP A 74 12.49 3.65 -5.75
C ASP A 74 11.04 3.13 -5.72
N THR A 75 10.43 3.25 -4.54
CA THR A 75 9.13 2.66 -4.23
C THR A 75 8.20 3.71 -3.63
N MET A 76 6.98 3.77 -4.14
CA MET A 76 5.87 4.47 -3.50
C MET A 76 5.18 3.52 -2.53
N PHE A 77 5.37 3.73 -1.23
CA PHE A 77 4.63 3.05 -0.18
C PHE A 77 3.32 3.80 0.07
N VAL A 78 2.20 3.11 0.08
CA VAL A 78 0.87 3.70 0.33
C VAL A 78 0.13 2.86 1.36
N ASN A 79 -0.43 3.52 2.36
CA ASN A 79 -1.23 2.88 3.39
C ASN A 79 -2.52 2.31 2.77
N GLY A 80 -2.79 1.03 3.01
CA GLY A 80 -3.93 0.32 2.47
C GLY A 80 -5.29 0.86 2.92
N ARG A 81 -5.32 1.71 3.96
CA ARG A 81 -6.51 2.40 4.45
C ARG A 81 -6.79 3.71 3.71
N LEU A 82 -5.91 4.15 2.81
CA LEU A 82 -6.07 5.40 2.08
C LEU A 82 -7.28 5.31 1.16
N CYS A 83 -8.37 5.95 1.56
CA CYS A 83 -9.56 6.14 0.74
C CYS A 83 -9.44 7.42 -0.08
N MET A 84 -8.77 7.35 -1.22
CA MET A 84 -8.56 8.50 -2.08
C MET A 84 -9.79 8.89 -2.92
N THR A 85 -9.98 10.20 -3.10
CA THR A 85 -10.96 10.80 -4.02
C THR A 85 -10.35 11.16 -5.37
N ASP A 86 -9.04 11.45 -5.38
CA ASP A 86 -8.18 11.75 -6.52
C ASP A 86 -6.76 11.25 -6.22
N ASP A 87 -5.90 11.18 -7.24
CA ASP A 87 -4.52 10.68 -7.15
C ASP A 87 -3.46 11.78 -7.30
N GLU A 88 -3.86 13.06 -7.34
CA GLU A 88 -2.97 14.19 -7.65
C GLU A 88 -1.79 14.29 -6.68
N VAL A 89 -2.06 14.15 -5.37
CA VAL A 89 -1.03 14.19 -4.33
C VAL A 89 -0.02 13.05 -4.50
N LEU A 90 -0.51 11.85 -4.84
CA LEU A 90 0.37 10.69 -5.03
C LEU A 90 1.23 10.85 -6.29
N HIS A 91 0.68 11.40 -7.37
CA HIS A 91 1.44 11.73 -8.59
C HIS A 91 2.48 12.82 -8.36
N PHE A 92 2.12 13.86 -7.62
CA PHE A 92 3.07 14.90 -7.21
C PHE A 92 4.23 14.31 -6.39
N MET A 93 3.91 13.43 -5.43
CA MET A 93 4.93 12.71 -4.66
C MET A 93 5.79 11.80 -5.56
N ALA A 94 5.19 11.08 -6.49
CA ALA A 94 5.88 10.20 -7.43
C ALA A 94 6.88 10.97 -8.31
N ALA A 95 6.49 12.14 -8.80
CA ALA A 95 7.30 13.01 -9.65
C ALA A 95 8.45 13.72 -8.93
N SER A 96 8.42 13.83 -7.59
CA SER A 96 9.48 14.49 -6.83
C SER A 96 10.87 13.89 -7.13
N PRO A 97 11.95 14.66 -7.27
CA PRO A 97 13.30 14.08 -7.40
C PRO A 97 13.84 13.55 -6.06
N GLN A 98 13.16 13.85 -4.94
CA GLN A 98 13.60 13.52 -3.59
C GLN A 98 12.64 12.51 -2.93
N GLU A 99 13.13 11.90 -1.86
CA GLU A 99 12.27 11.15 -0.95
C GLU A 99 11.29 12.11 -0.26
N VAL A 100 10.01 11.73 -0.23
CA VAL A 100 8.93 12.56 0.30
C VAL A 100 7.94 11.68 1.06
N SER A 101 7.30 12.23 2.08
CA SER A 101 6.26 11.55 2.84
C SER A 101 5.03 12.43 2.98
N TYR A 102 3.86 11.78 3.03
CA TYR A 102 2.59 12.38 3.34
C TYR A 102 2.11 11.83 4.67
N VAL A 103 2.11 12.69 5.69
CA VAL A 103 1.71 12.38 7.06
C VAL A 103 0.57 13.31 7.46
N ALA A 104 -0.50 12.74 8.02
CA ALA A 104 -1.60 13.50 8.59
C ALA A 104 -2.05 12.86 9.89
N GLN A 105 -2.25 13.67 10.93
CA GLN A 105 -2.68 13.21 12.27
C GLN A 105 -1.79 12.09 12.85
N GLY A 106 -0.49 12.12 12.58
CA GLY A 106 0.47 11.10 13.03
C GLY A 106 0.44 9.79 12.22
N ILE A 107 -0.41 9.69 11.21
CA ILE A 107 -0.51 8.54 10.30
C ILE A 107 0.33 8.81 9.06
N LEU A 108 1.25 7.90 8.73
CA LEU A 108 1.91 7.89 7.43
C LEU A 108 0.93 7.31 6.39
N PHE A 109 0.52 8.14 5.43
CA PHE A 109 -0.38 7.69 4.36
C PHE A 109 0.36 7.28 3.11
N ALA A 110 1.44 7.98 2.77
CA ALA A 110 2.30 7.59 1.67
C ALA A 110 3.74 8.02 1.92
N ALA A 111 4.69 7.30 1.34
CA ALA A 111 6.09 7.68 1.29
C ALA A 111 6.71 7.20 0.00
N LYS A 112 7.43 8.08 -0.70
CA LYS A 112 8.35 7.66 -1.74
C LYS A 112 9.75 7.58 -1.18
N VAL A 113 10.27 6.37 -1.06
CA VAL A 113 11.61 6.07 -0.56
C VAL A 113 12.20 4.87 -1.29
N ARG A 114 13.51 4.68 -1.21
CA ARG A 114 14.13 3.45 -1.70
C ARG A 114 13.74 2.25 -0.84
N GLY A 115 13.37 1.13 -1.46
CA GLY A 115 13.02 -0.09 -0.73
C GLY A 115 14.15 -0.60 0.18
N SER A 116 15.42 -0.37 -0.19
CA SER A 116 16.59 -0.71 0.62
C SER A 116 16.62 -0.03 2.00
N ARG A 117 15.94 1.11 2.18
CA ARG A 117 15.85 1.82 3.47
C ARG A 117 14.78 1.25 4.42
N VAL A 118 13.89 0.38 3.93
CA VAL A 118 12.69 -0.07 4.65
C VAL A 118 12.71 -1.57 4.98
N LYS A 119 13.77 -2.30 4.59
CA LYS A 119 13.97 -3.77 4.72
C LYS A 119 13.78 -4.39 6.13
N HIS A 120 13.52 -3.59 7.16
CA HIS A 120 13.40 -4.04 8.55
C HIS A 120 12.18 -3.47 9.31
N VAL A 121 11.46 -2.52 8.73
CA VAL A 121 10.38 -1.80 9.43
C VAL A 121 9.03 -2.51 9.29
N VAL A 122 8.81 -3.20 8.17
CA VAL A 122 7.52 -3.79 7.81
C VAL A 122 7.09 -4.94 8.72
N ARG A 123 8.02 -5.67 9.35
CA ARG A 123 7.68 -6.73 10.30
C ARG A 123 7.04 -6.24 11.61
N HIS A 124 6.99 -4.93 11.83
CA HIS A 124 6.49 -4.30 13.06
C HIS A 124 5.42 -3.22 12.81
N LEU A 125 4.93 -3.08 11.58
CA LEU A 125 3.76 -2.24 11.24
C LEU A 125 2.46 -3.03 11.44
#